data_AF-A0A3B9P6C3-F1
#
_entry.id   AF-A0A3B9P6C3-F1
#
_cell.length_a   1.000
_cell.length_b   1.000
_cell.length_c   1.000
_cell.angle_alpha   90.00
_cell.angle_beta   90.00
_cell.angle_gamma   90.00
#
_symmetry.space_group_name_H-M   'P 1'
#
loop_
_entity.id
_entity.type
_entity.pdbx_description
1 polymer ?
#
loop_
_entity_poly.entity_id
_entity_poly.type
_entity_poly.pdbx_seq_one_letter_code
_entity_poly.pdbx_strand_id
1 'polypeptide(L)'
;MRDQGQVRAKKHLGQHFLKDDGVAERIAKVTPLDGVQKVLEIGPGMGVMTKYLLAMPDVETWVIEIDGESVSYLQAHYNQLSARILETDFLQWNPASVFGDESFALVGNFPYNISSQIVFRVLDMRDQIPAFGGMFQKEVAQRLCAPPGSKTYGILSVLCQAYYDLTYDFTVPPSVFNPPPKVDSGVLHMVRKSVNPNIEFKLLKRGVKAAFGQRRKTLRNALKTLNLPEGFEHPYLSKRAEQLSHEQFVELLNAIEDGRS
;
A
#
# COMPACT_ATOMS: atom_id res chain seq x y z
N MET A 1 27.19 7.37 32.71
CA MET A 1 25.90 7.15 32.04
C MET A 1 25.65 8.33 31.12
N ARG A 2 25.84 8.15 29.81
CA ARG A 2 25.49 9.13 28.77
C ARG A 2 24.36 8.53 27.96
N ASP A 3 23.27 9.27 27.82
CA ASP A 3 22.09 8.92 27.04
C ASP A 3 22.51 8.77 25.56
N GLN A 4 22.64 7.53 25.08
CA GLN A 4 23.03 7.23 23.70
C GLN A 4 21.78 7.25 22.80
N GLY A 5 21.71 8.21 21.88
CA GLY A 5 21.11 8.00 20.56
C GLY A 5 19.58 7.89 20.46
N GLN A 6 18.80 8.63 21.26
CA GLN A 6 17.35 8.65 21.08
C GLN A 6 16.98 9.32 19.74
N VAL A 7 16.60 8.51 18.74
CA VAL A 7 16.08 8.99 17.45
C VAL A 7 14.86 9.86 17.71
N ARG A 8 14.89 11.10 17.24
CA ARG A 8 13.79 12.05 17.46
C ARG A 8 12.80 12.02 16.30
N ALA A 9 11.52 12.01 16.63
CA ALA A 9 10.46 12.03 15.62
C ALA A 9 10.52 13.31 14.79
N LYS A 10 10.67 13.16 13.48
CA LYS A 10 10.73 14.25 12.50
C LYS A 10 9.33 14.49 11.94
N LYS A 11 8.72 15.63 12.30
CA LYS A 11 7.36 16.00 11.88
C LYS A 11 7.19 16.02 10.35
N HIS A 12 8.21 16.45 9.61
CA HIS A 12 8.16 16.52 8.14
C HIS A 12 8.15 15.14 7.46
N LEU A 13 8.67 14.11 8.15
CA LEU A 13 8.60 12.71 7.71
C LEU A 13 7.33 12.00 8.19
N GLY A 14 6.47 12.66 8.98
CA GLY A 14 5.27 12.05 9.53
C GLY A 14 5.52 10.92 10.53
N GLN A 15 6.69 10.91 11.18
CA GLN A 15 7.09 9.84 12.09
C GLN A 15 6.24 9.81 13.37
N HIS A 16 5.65 8.65 13.64
CA HIS A 16 5.00 8.28 14.88
C HIS A 16 5.57 6.93 15.32
N PHE A 17 6.43 6.91 16.34
CA PHE A 17 7.07 5.67 16.76
C PHE A 17 6.09 4.82 17.57
N LEU A 18 5.88 3.58 17.13
CA LEU A 18 5.14 2.58 17.87
C LEU A 18 5.91 2.22 19.14
N LYS A 19 5.26 2.26 20.31
CA LYS A 19 5.87 1.90 21.60
C LYS A 19 5.22 0.68 22.26
N ASP A 20 4.08 0.21 21.74
CA ASP A 20 3.41 -0.98 22.24
C ASP A 20 3.94 -2.21 21.51
N ASP A 21 4.54 -3.11 22.29
CA ASP A 21 5.24 -4.27 21.77
C ASP A 21 4.29 -5.34 21.22
N GLY A 22 3.14 -5.54 21.87
CA GLY A 22 2.13 -6.51 21.43
C GLY A 22 1.45 -6.06 20.14
N VAL A 23 1.22 -4.76 19.97
CA VAL A 23 0.74 -4.20 18.69
C VAL A 23 1.77 -4.40 17.60
N ALA A 24 3.06 -4.18 17.87
CA ALA A 24 4.13 -4.38 16.91
C ALA A 24 4.22 -5.83 16.42
N GLU A 25 4.13 -6.79 17.34
CA GLU A 25 4.08 -8.22 17.02
C GLU A 25 2.90 -8.56 16.11
N ARG A 26 1.71 -8.05 16.47
CA ARG A 26 0.49 -8.29 15.69
C ARG A 26 0.55 -7.71 14.29
N ILE A 27 1.14 -6.52 14.12
CA ILE A 27 1.35 -5.93 12.79
C ILE A 27 2.34 -6.76 11.97
N ALA A 28 3.46 -7.18 12.57
CA ALA A 28 4.46 -8.00 11.89
C ALA A 28 3.88 -9.32 11.34
N LYS A 29 2.92 -9.91 12.06
CA LYS A 29 2.28 -11.19 11.72
C LYS A 29 1.03 -11.09 10.86
N VAL A 30 0.59 -9.88 10.49
CA VAL A 30 -0.69 -9.71 9.78
C VAL A 30 -0.62 -10.13 8.31
N THR A 31 0.56 -10.01 7.71
CA THR A 31 0.76 -10.29 6.29
C THR A 31 0.98 -11.79 6.10
N PRO A 32 0.18 -12.48 5.27
CA PRO A 32 0.45 -13.86 4.91
C PRO A 32 1.77 -13.93 4.11
N LEU A 33 2.72 -14.72 4.59
CA LEU A 33 4.05 -14.88 3.97
C LEU A 33 4.26 -16.27 3.37
N ASP A 34 3.20 -17.07 3.25
CA ASP A 34 3.27 -18.40 2.67
C ASP A 34 3.84 -18.36 1.25
N GLY A 35 4.95 -19.07 1.03
CA GLY A 35 5.65 -19.09 -0.25
C GLY A 35 6.45 -17.83 -0.58
N VAL A 36 6.58 -16.88 0.36
CA VAL A 36 7.38 -15.66 0.21
C VAL A 36 8.69 -15.81 0.98
N GLN A 37 9.83 -15.73 0.30
CA GLN A 37 11.15 -15.87 0.93
C GLN A 37 11.75 -14.56 1.42
N LYS A 38 11.28 -13.41 0.94
CA LYS A 38 11.85 -12.09 1.22
C LYS A 38 10.76 -11.13 1.69
N VAL A 39 11.05 -10.38 2.75
CA VAL A 39 10.18 -9.32 3.26
C VAL A 39 10.97 -8.02 3.25
N LEU A 40 10.39 -6.95 2.73
CA LEU A 40 10.91 -5.60 2.86
C LEU A 40 10.00 -4.78 3.79
N GLU A 41 10.54 -4.34 4.92
CA GLU A 41 9.89 -3.40 5.81
C GLU A 41 10.16 -1.95 5.39
N ILE A 42 9.10 -1.17 5.15
CA ILE A 42 9.20 0.26 4.88
C ILE A 42 9.11 1.05 6.18
N GLY A 43 10.12 1.89 6.44
CA GLY A 43 10.15 2.77 7.60
C GLY A 43 10.26 2.03 8.93
N PRO A 44 11.30 1.20 9.13
CA PRO A 44 11.52 0.44 10.37
C PRO A 44 11.69 1.33 11.61
N GLY A 45 12.13 2.59 11.45
CA GLY A 45 12.49 3.45 12.57
C GLY A 45 13.52 2.79 13.48
N MET A 46 13.19 2.64 14.77
CA MET A 46 14.05 1.96 15.75
C MET A 46 13.92 0.42 15.75
N GLY A 47 13.20 -0.16 14.80
CA GLY A 47 13.11 -1.61 14.61
C GLY A 47 12.11 -2.33 15.53
N VAL A 48 11.12 -1.61 16.04
CA VAL A 48 10.10 -2.16 16.97
C VAL A 48 9.32 -3.30 16.33
N MET A 49 9.02 -3.20 15.03
CA MET A 49 8.40 -4.28 14.25
C MET A 49 9.46 -5.22 13.66
N THR A 50 10.60 -4.68 13.19
CA THR A 50 11.70 -5.42 12.58
C THR A 50 12.16 -6.64 13.39
N LYS A 51 12.23 -6.53 14.73
CA LYS A 51 12.65 -7.65 15.59
C LYS A 51 11.76 -8.89 15.45
N TYR A 52 10.47 -8.72 15.16
CA TYR A 52 9.53 -9.82 14.98
C TYR A 52 9.67 -10.47 13.60
N LEU A 53 9.95 -9.66 12.57
CA LEU A 53 10.25 -10.17 11.23
C LEU A 53 11.54 -10.98 11.23
N LEU A 54 12.58 -10.49 11.93
CA LEU A 54 13.86 -11.19 12.08
C LEU A 54 13.77 -12.49 12.87
N ALA A 55 12.71 -12.68 13.66
CA ALA A 55 12.46 -13.92 14.40
C ALA A 55 11.75 -14.99 13.55
N MET A 56 11.30 -14.66 12.34
CA MET A 56 10.67 -15.60 11.42
C MET A 56 11.76 -16.36 10.64
N PRO A 57 11.86 -17.70 10.79
CA PRO A 57 12.97 -18.45 10.23
C PRO A 57 12.90 -18.60 8.70
N ASP A 58 11.71 -18.52 8.12
CA ASP A 58 11.47 -18.83 6.71
C ASP A 58 11.56 -17.61 5.78
N VAL A 59 11.85 -16.43 6.33
CA VAL A 59 11.90 -15.17 5.55
C VAL A 59 13.18 -14.36 5.79
N GLU A 60 13.75 -13.90 4.69
CA GLU A 60 14.85 -12.95 4.69
C GLU A 60 14.29 -11.53 4.84
N THR A 61 14.52 -10.92 6.01
CA THR A 61 14.07 -9.54 6.28
C THR A 61 15.06 -8.51 5.76
N TRP A 62 14.55 -7.59 4.96
CA TRP A 62 15.19 -6.36 4.50
C TRP A 62 14.42 -5.17 5.06
N VAL A 63 15.10 -4.03 5.19
CA VAL A 63 14.44 -2.77 5.59
C VAL A 63 14.85 -1.63 4.65
N ILE A 64 13.95 -0.68 4.44
CA ILE A 64 14.20 0.56 3.70
C ILE A 64 13.82 1.77 4.55
N GLU A 65 14.77 2.67 4.75
CA GLU A 65 14.65 3.83 5.63
C GLU A 65 15.31 5.06 5.00
N ILE A 66 14.62 6.20 5.07
CA ILE A 66 15.12 7.48 4.56
C ILE A 66 15.84 8.28 5.66
N ASP A 67 15.54 7.99 6.92
CA ASP A 67 16.10 8.68 8.08
C ASP A 67 17.45 8.06 8.51
N GLY A 68 18.55 8.72 8.16
CA GLY A 68 19.90 8.28 8.51
C GLY A 68 20.16 8.10 10.02
N GLU A 69 19.44 8.80 10.91
CA GLU A 69 19.51 8.55 12.36
C GLU A 69 18.93 7.17 12.72
N SER A 70 17.81 6.80 12.09
CA SER A 70 17.18 5.49 12.27
C SER A 70 18.06 4.39 11.66
N VAL A 71 18.68 4.63 10.50
CA VAL A 71 19.65 3.71 9.89
C VAL A 71 20.83 3.45 10.82
N SER A 72 21.43 4.51 11.37
CA SER A 72 22.56 4.40 12.30
C SER A 72 22.17 3.62 13.56
N TYR A 73 20.96 3.85 14.07
CA TYR A 73 20.41 3.08 15.20
C TYR A 73 20.28 1.60 14.83
N LEU A 74 19.67 1.28 13.69
CA LEU A 74 19.47 -0.11 13.26
C LEU A 74 20.80 -0.85 13.07
N GLN A 75 21.81 -0.21 12.47
CA GLN A 75 23.14 -0.79 12.30
C GLN A 75 23.82 -1.10 13.65
N ALA A 76 23.60 -0.28 14.67
CA ALA A 76 24.20 -0.46 16.00
C ALA A 76 23.48 -1.53 16.84
N HIS A 77 22.18 -1.74 16.61
CA HIS A 77 21.33 -2.61 17.45
C HIS A 77 20.92 -3.93 16.78
N TYR A 78 20.99 -4.03 15.45
CA TYR A 78 20.58 -5.20 14.68
C TYR A 78 21.68 -5.66 13.71
N ASN A 79 22.79 -6.20 14.25
CA ASN A 79 23.95 -6.64 13.46
C ASN A 79 23.60 -7.60 12.31
N GLN A 80 22.60 -8.48 12.51
CA GLN A 80 22.13 -9.40 11.47
C GLN A 80 21.47 -8.69 10.28
N LEU A 81 21.03 -7.44 10.45
CA LEU A 81 20.34 -6.65 9.44
C LEU A 81 21.29 -5.76 8.65
N SER A 82 22.52 -5.50 9.11
CA SER A 82 23.38 -4.43 8.57
C SER A 82 23.59 -4.47 7.06
N ALA A 83 23.72 -5.66 6.45
CA ALA A 83 23.85 -5.83 5.00
C ALA A 83 22.53 -5.68 4.21
N ARG A 84 21.41 -5.56 4.91
CA ARG A 84 20.03 -5.56 4.41
C ARG A 84 19.25 -4.30 4.79
N ILE A 85 19.97 -3.23 5.17
CA ILE A 85 19.41 -1.90 5.40
C ILE A 85 19.62 -1.06 4.13
N LEU A 86 18.53 -0.66 3.49
CA LEU A 86 18.52 0.21 2.32
C LEU A 86 18.27 1.65 2.78
N GLU A 87 19.32 2.47 2.84
CA GLU A 87 19.22 3.90 3.16
C GLU A 87 18.81 4.70 1.91
N THR A 88 17.51 4.70 1.60
CA THR A 88 16.97 5.37 0.41
C THR A 88 15.46 5.62 0.51
N ASP A 89 14.94 6.51 -0.35
CA ASP A 89 13.51 6.75 -0.46
C ASP A 89 12.82 5.60 -1.21
N PHE A 90 11.92 4.89 -0.52
CA PHE A 90 11.12 3.81 -1.12
C PHE A 90 10.37 4.22 -2.39
N LEU A 91 9.90 5.47 -2.48
CA LEU A 91 9.17 5.95 -3.65
C LEU A 91 10.07 6.09 -4.89
N GLN A 92 11.39 6.21 -4.70
CA GLN A 92 12.39 6.32 -5.78
C GLN A 92 13.20 5.03 -5.97
N TRP A 93 13.14 4.12 -5.01
CA TRP A 93 13.93 2.89 -5.03
C TRP A 93 13.50 1.92 -6.13
N ASN A 94 14.50 1.33 -6.79
CA ASN A 94 14.29 0.32 -7.83
C ASN A 94 14.48 -1.09 -7.23
N PRO A 95 13.43 -1.93 -7.14
CA PRO A 95 13.53 -3.26 -6.56
C PRO A 95 14.52 -4.18 -7.29
N ALA A 96 14.68 -4.01 -8.61
CA ALA A 96 15.60 -4.81 -9.40
C ALA A 96 17.07 -4.67 -8.96
N SER A 97 17.43 -3.59 -8.26
CA SER A 97 18.79 -3.37 -7.74
C SER A 97 19.19 -4.34 -6.62
N VAL A 98 18.21 -4.94 -5.93
CA VAL A 98 18.45 -5.83 -4.78
C VAL A 98 17.78 -7.18 -4.98
N PHE A 99 16.54 -7.19 -5.48
CA PHE A 99 15.74 -8.40 -5.62
C PHE A 99 15.67 -8.92 -7.05
N GLY A 100 16.23 -8.21 -8.04
CA GLY A 100 16.10 -8.59 -9.45
C GLY A 100 14.62 -8.74 -9.83
N ASP A 101 14.27 -9.92 -10.33
CA ASP A 101 12.89 -10.30 -10.68
C ASP A 101 12.17 -11.12 -9.58
N GLU A 102 12.82 -11.34 -8.43
CA GLU A 102 12.26 -12.12 -7.35
C GLU A 102 11.07 -11.41 -6.68
N SER A 103 10.11 -12.22 -6.24
CA SER A 103 8.97 -11.73 -5.47
C SER A 103 9.33 -11.51 -4.00
N PHE A 104 8.76 -10.47 -3.41
CA PHE A 104 8.95 -10.14 -2.00
C PHE A 104 7.69 -9.52 -1.41
N ALA A 105 7.43 -9.80 -0.13
CA ALA A 105 6.35 -9.15 0.58
C ALA A 105 6.79 -7.77 1.09
N LEU A 106 5.83 -6.86 1.18
CA LEU A 106 6.03 -5.53 1.73
C LEU A 106 5.27 -5.37 3.02
N VAL A 107 5.97 -4.97 4.07
CA VAL A 107 5.39 -4.73 5.38
C VAL A 107 5.74 -3.34 5.91
N GLY A 108 4.99 -2.82 6.87
CA GLY A 108 5.38 -1.56 7.49
C GLY A 108 4.40 -0.96 8.49
N ASN A 109 4.93 -0.07 9.31
CA ASN A 109 4.17 0.98 9.96
C ASN A 109 4.29 2.25 9.10
N PHE A 110 3.43 2.36 8.09
CA PHE A 110 3.67 3.29 6.99
C PHE A 110 3.53 4.76 7.42
N PRO A 111 4.40 5.67 6.95
CA PRO A 111 4.28 7.09 7.22
C PRO A 111 2.98 7.66 6.64
N TYR A 112 2.29 8.49 7.42
CA TYR A 112 0.96 8.98 7.08
C TYR A 112 0.94 9.98 5.92
N ASN A 113 2.04 10.71 5.72
CA ASN A 113 2.19 11.72 4.66
C ASN A 113 2.35 11.09 3.26
N ILE A 114 2.87 9.86 3.16
CA ILE A 114 3.15 9.20 1.88
C ILE A 114 2.37 7.89 1.69
N SER A 115 1.43 7.57 2.58
CA SER A 115 0.69 6.30 2.59
C SER A 115 0.03 5.97 1.23
N SER A 116 -0.63 6.94 0.59
CA SER A 116 -1.28 6.69 -0.71
C SER A 116 -0.26 6.49 -1.83
N GLN A 117 0.88 7.19 -1.77
CA GLN A 117 1.98 7.09 -2.73
C GLN A 117 2.64 5.72 -2.62
N ILE A 118 2.81 5.19 -1.41
CA ILE A 118 3.28 3.81 -1.17
C ILE A 118 2.36 2.82 -1.88
N VAL A 119 1.03 2.91 -1.68
CA VAL A 119 0.09 1.98 -2.32
C VAL A 119 0.12 2.09 -3.84
N PHE A 120 0.21 3.31 -4.41
CA PHE A 120 0.40 3.47 -5.85
C PHE A 120 1.71 2.85 -6.35
N ARG A 121 2.79 3.01 -5.59
CA ARG A 121 4.09 2.41 -5.92
C ARG A 121 4.00 0.89 -5.89
N VAL A 122 3.34 0.31 -4.89
CA VAL A 122 3.05 -1.13 -4.79
C VAL A 122 2.27 -1.62 -6.01
N LEU A 123 1.24 -0.89 -6.44
CA LEU A 123 0.48 -1.21 -7.65
C LEU A 123 1.33 -1.13 -8.94
N ASP A 124 2.34 -0.26 -8.98
CA ASP A 124 3.26 -0.16 -10.11
C ASP A 124 4.26 -1.34 -10.14
N MET A 125 4.68 -1.86 -8.98
CA MET A 125 5.57 -3.05 -8.84
C MET A 125 4.83 -4.36 -8.56
N ARG A 126 3.52 -4.36 -8.73
CA ARG A 126 2.57 -5.36 -8.23
C ARG A 126 2.85 -6.81 -8.66
N ASP A 127 3.59 -7.00 -9.73
CA ASP A 127 3.93 -8.33 -10.27
C ASP A 127 5.05 -9.01 -9.45
N GLN A 128 5.80 -8.25 -8.63
CA GLN A 128 6.78 -8.76 -7.66
C GLN A 128 6.23 -8.80 -6.22
N ILE A 129 5.03 -8.27 -5.96
CA ILE A 129 4.47 -8.13 -4.62
C ILE A 129 3.30 -9.10 -4.44
N PRO A 130 3.56 -10.35 -4.02
CA PRO A 130 2.52 -11.34 -3.72
C PRO A 130 1.71 -10.98 -2.48
N ALA A 131 2.32 -10.27 -1.52
CA ALA A 131 1.65 -9.85 -0.30
C ALA A 131 2.14 -8.47 0.16
N PHE A 132 1.20 -7.68 0.67
CA PHE A 132 1.47 -6.37 1.24
C PHE A 132 0.61 -6.19 2.48
N GLY A 133 1.18 -5.75 3.59
CA GLY A 133 0.38 -5.51 4.79
C GLY A 133 1.05 -4.58 5.77
N GLY A 134 0.28 -4.07 6.71
CA GLY A 134 0.79 -3.13 7.68
C GLY A 134 -0.22 -2.09 8.07
N MET A 135 0.29 -1.02 8.66
CA MET A 135 -0.53 -0.03 9.33
C MET A 135 -0.56 1.30 8.58
N PHE A 136 -1.76 1.86 8.48
CA PHE A 136 -2.05 3.17 7.90
C PHE A 136 -2.89 4.01 8.86
N GLN A 137 -3.11 5.27 8.52
CA GLN A 137 -4.27 5.99 9.07
C GLN A 137 -5.56 5.20 8.79
N LYS A 138 -6.47 5.16 9.77
CA LYS A 138 -7.70 4.36 9.68
C LYS A 138 -8.53 4.68 8.43
N GLU A 139 -8.64 5.95 8.05
CA GLU A 139 -9.37 6.36 6.85
C GLU A 139 -8.78 5.76 5.56
N VAL A 140 -7.46 5.70 5.46
CA VAL A 140 -6.76 5.13 4.30
C VAL A 140 -7.00 3.62 4.25
N ALA A 141 -6.84 2.92 5.38
CA ALA A 141 -7.11 1.50 5.48
C ALA A 141 -8.57 1.15 5.13
N GLN A 142 -9.53 1.93 5.64
CA GLN A 142 -10.95 1.78 5.33
C GLN A 142 -11.25 2.07 3.86
N ARG A 143 -10.59 3.06 3.25
CA ARG A 143 -10.73 3.36 1.82
C ARG A 143 -10.30 2.18 0.96
N LEU A 144 -9.14 1.59 1.26
CA LEU A 144 -8.64 0.44 0.50
C LEU A 144 -9.63 -0.73 0.51
N CYS A 145 -10.20 -1.02 1.67
CA CYS A 145 -11.14 -2.13 1.87
C CYS A 145 -12.61 -1.76 1.59
N ALA A 146 -12.92 -0.53 1.18
CA ALA A 146 -14.31 -0.09 1.00
C ALA A 146 -14.97 -0.85 -0.15
N PRO A 147 -16.23 -1.32 -0.02
CA PRO A 147 -16.95 -1.91 -1.13
C PRO A 147 -17.54 -0.83 -2.07
N PRO A 148 -17.89 -1.20 -3.31
CA PRO A 148 -18.66 -0.35 -4.21
C PRO A 148 -19.95 0.17 -3.56
N GLY A 149 -20.35 1.39 -3.91
CA GLY A 149 -21.50 2.11 -3.36
C GLY A 149 -21.21 2.87 -2.07
N SER A 150 -20.08 2.61 -1.40
CA SER A 150 -19.68 3.34 -0.20
C SER A 150 -19.15 4.74 -0.50
N LYS A 151 -19.39 5.69 0.42
CA LYS A 151 -18.80 7.04 0.36
C LYS A 151 -17.28 7.02 0.46
N THR A 152 -16.71 6.00 1.11
CA THR A 152 -15.26 5.84 1.29
C THR A 152 -14.60 5.23 0.05
N TYR A 153 -15.36 4.55 -0.81
CA TYR A 153 -14.87 3.89 -2.02
C TYR A 153 -14.25 4.89 -2.99
N GLY A 154 -13.09 4.59 -3.56
CA GLY A 154 -12.32 5.52 -4.37
C GLY A 154 -11.34 4.85 -5.31
N ILE A 155 -10.43 5.65 -5.87
CA ILE A 155 -9.44 5.20 -6.85
C ILE A 155 -8.64 4.01 -6.34
N LEU A 156 -8.08 4.12 -5.13
CA LEU A 156 -7.26 3.05 -4.56
C LEU A 156 -8.07 1.79 -4.23
N SER A 157 -9.35 1.93 -3.86
CA SER A 157 -10.24 0.79 -3.65
C SER A 157 -10.35 -0.04 -4.93
N VAL A 158 -10.68 0.60 -6.06
CA VAL A 158 -10.84 -0.07 -7.35
C VAL A 158 -9.54 -0.71 -7.80
N LEU A 159 -8.43 0.05 -7.77
CA LEU A 159 -7.15 -0.43 -8.28
C LEU A 159 -6.56 -1.55 -7.43
N CYS A 160 -6.67 -1.49 -6.10
CA CYS A 160 -6.17 -2.57 -5.25
C CYS A 160 -7.06 -3.80 -5.38
N GLN A 161 -8.38 -3.66 -5.28
CA GLN A 161 -9.29 -4.81 -5.36
C GLN A 161 -9.26 -5.49 -6.74
N ALA A 162 -8.88 -4.78 -7.81
CA ALA A 162 -8.68 -5.38 -9.12
C ALA A 162 -7.56 -6.45 -9.14
N TYR A 163 -6.53 -6.29 -8.30
CA TYR A 163 -5.34 -7.14 -8.33
C TYR A 163 -5.11 -7.94 -7.04
N TYR A 164 -5.72 -7.51 -5.93
CA TYR A 164 -5.49 -8.09 -4.62
C TYR A 164 -6.83 -8.42 -3.94
N ASP A 165 -6.80 -9.43 -3.07
CA ASP A 165 -7.80 -9.65 -2.05
C ASP A 165 -7.37 -8.88 -0.79
N LEU A 166 -8.23 -7.99 -0.30
CA LEU A 166 -7.91 -7.08 0.82
C LEU A 166 -8.71 -7.47 2.06
N THR A 167 -8.03 -7.45 3.21
CA THR A 167 -8.64 -7.70 4.52
C THR A 167 -8.27 -6.56 5.47
N TYR A 168 -9.28 -5.97 6.12
CA TYR A 168 -9.07 -5.05 7.23
C TYR A 168 -8.98 -5.86 8.53
N ASP A 169 -7.82 -5.87 9.16
CA ASP A 169 -7.56 -6.76 10.29
C ASP A 169 -7.99 -6.17 11.63
N PHE A 170 -7.49 -4.98 11.99
CA PHE A 170 -7.85 -4.34 13.26
C PHE A 170 -7.53 -2.83 13.30
N THR A 171 -8.14 -2.13 14.26
CA THR A 171 -7.87 -0.73 14.57
C THR A 171 -6.85 -0.61 15.72
N VAL A 172 -5.96 0.38 15.64
CA VAL A 172 -4.95 0.69 16.65
C VAL A 172 -5.15 2.13 17.16
N PRO A 173 -5.31 2.35 18.48
CA PRO A 173 -5.56 3.68 19.04
C PRO A 173 -4.28 4.54 19.08
N PRO A 174 -4.38 5.88 19.08
CA PRO A 174 -3.22 6.78 19.12
C PRO A 174 -2.30 6.62 20.34
N SER A 175 -2.82 6.09 21.45
CA SER A 175 -2.11 5.98 22.72
C SER A 175 -0.88 5.08 22.68
N VAL A 176 -0.78 4.19 21.67
CA VAL A 176 0.34 3.27 21.48
C VAL A 176 1.53 3.87 20.72
N PHE A 177 1.48 5.16 20.39
CA PHE A 177 2.55 5.87 19.68
C PHE A 177 3.22 6.94 20.53
N ASN A 178 4.42 7.35 20.11
CA ASN A 178 5.13 8.51 20.62
C ASN A 178 5.82 9.30 19.48
N PRO A 179 5.45 10.57 19.23
CA PRO A 179 4.28 11.25 19.77
C PRO A 179 2.97 10.61 19.25
N PRO A 180 1.84 10.72 19.98
CA PRO A 180 0.57 10.17 19.52
C PRO A 180 0.06 10.89 18.26
N PRO A 181 -0.46 10.16 17.25
CA PRO A 181 -1.17 10.79 16.13
C PRO A 181 -2.51 11.37 16.57
N LYS A 182 -3.14 12.16 15.70
CA LYS A 182 -4.46 12.78 15.96
C LYS A 182 -5.64 11.87 15.63
N VAL A 183 -5.37 10.76 14.96
CA VAL A 183 -6.39 9.85 14.40
C VAL A 183 -5.99 8.41 14.70
N ASP A 184 -7.00 7.54 14.77
CA ASP A 184 -6.78 6.09 14.81
C ASP A 184 -5.99 5.60 13.60
N SER A 185 -5.34 4.46 13.79
CA SER A 185 -4.66 3.71 12.74
C SER A 185 -5.46 2.45 12.39
N GLY A 186 -5.37 1.99 11.16
CA GLY A 186 -5.95 0.73 10.70
C GLY A 186 -4.87 -0.17 10.13
N VAL A 187 -4.90 -1.44 10.54
CA VAL A 187 -4.03 -2.49 10.02
C VAL A 187 -4.84 -3.28 8.99
N LEU A 188 -4.21 -3.54 7.85
CA LEU A 188 -4.76 -4.36 6.78
C LEU A 188 -3.65 -5.19 6.14
N HIS A 189 -4.05 -6.23 5.44
CA HIS A 189 -3.19 -6.90 4.47
C HIS A 189 -3.93 -7.10 3.14
N MET A 190 -3.14 -7.33 2.09
CA MET A 190 -3.63 -7.66 0.77
C MET A 190 -2.75 -8.72 0.12
N VAL A 191 -3.40 -9.72 -0.47
CA VAL A 191 -2.76 -10.87 -1.13
C VAL A 191 -3.07 -10.82 -2.61
N ARG A 192 -2.06 -11.05 -3.45
CA ARG A 192 -2.20 -10.98 -4.90
C ARG A 192 -3.17 -12.06 -5.37
N LYS A 193 -4.17 -11.65 -6.17
CA LYS A 193 -5.09 -12.59 -6.81
C LYS A 193 -4.33 -13.50 -7.77
N SER A 194 -4.73 -14.77 -7.81
CA SER A 194 -4.15 -15.77 -8.74
C SER A 194 -4.44 -15.45 -10.20
N VAL A 195 -5.53 -14.74 -10.48
CA VAL A 195 -5.92 -14.31 -11.83
C VAL A 195 -5.86 -12.79 -11.92
N ASN A 196 -5.01 -12.31 -12.83
CA ASN A 196 -4.97 -10.88 -13.15
C ASN A 196 -6.23 -10.46 -13.91
N PRO A 197 -6.72 -9.22 -13.71
CA PRO A 197 -7.81 -8.70 -14.52
C PRO A 197 -7.34 -8.60 -15.97
N ASN A 198 -8.22 -8.96 -16.91
CA ASN A 198 -7.93 -8.89 -18.34
C ASN A 198 -7.98 -7.44 -18.85
N ILE A 199 -7.06 -6.58 -18.39
CA ILE A 199 -6.94 -5.19 -18.82
C ILE A 199 -5.50 -4.71 -18.64
N GLU A 200 -5.03 -3.84 -19.53
CA GLU A 200 -3.74 -3.19 -19.35
C GLU A 200 -3.81 -2.21 -18.16
N PHE A 201 -2.82 -2.28 -17.26
CA PHE A 201 -2.88 -1.54 -16.01
C PHE A 201 -2.91 -0.01 -16.22
N LYS A 202 -2.20 0.54 -17.22
CA LYS A 202 -2.26 1.98 -17.49
C LYS A 202 -3.66 2.39 -17.96
N LEU A 203 -4.33 1.57 -18.78
CA LEU A 203 -5.73 1.80 -19.16
C LEU A 203 -6.65 1.84 -17.93
N LEU A 204 -6.58 0.83 -17.05
CA LEU A 204 -7.38 0.79 -15.83
C LEU A 204 -7.09 2.01 -14.94
N LYS A 205 -5.82 2.29 -14.65
CA LYS A 205 -5.37 3.42 -13.82
C LYS A 205 -5.87 4.76 -14.39
N ARG A 206 -5.76 4.96 -15.70
CA ARG A 206 -6.24 6.16 -16.40
C ARG A 206 -7.77 6.29 -16.32
N GLY A 207 -8.49 5.21 -16.59
CA GLY A 207 -9.96 5.21 -16.60
C GLY A 207 -10.57 5.44 -15.22
N VAL A 208 -10.06 4.75 -14.20
CA VAL A 208 -10.49 4.94 -12.81
C VAL A 208 -10.20 6.38 -12.35
N LYS A 209 -9.01 6.92 -12.65
CA LYS A 209 -8.69 8.32 -12.32
C LYS A 209 -9.64 9.31 -12.99
N ALA A 210 -9.94 9.13 -14.28
CA ALA A 210 -10.89 9.98 -15.01
C ALA A 210 -12.29 9.92 -14.37
N ALA A 211 -12.78 8.72 -14.06
CA ALA A 211 -14.07 8.49 -13.43
C ALA A 211 -14.21 9.20 -12.07
N PHE A 212 -13.23 9.01 -11.17
CA PHE A 212 -13.28 9.60 -9.83
C PHE A 212 -12.90 11.08 -9.79
N GLY A 213 -12.18 11.60 -10.79
CA GLY A 213 -11.92 13.04 -10.96
C GLY A 213 -13.19 13.87 -11.09
N GLN A 214 -14.29 13.25 -11.53
CA GLN A 214 -15.63 13.85 -11.59
C GLN A 214 -16.64 13.04 -10.78
N ARG A 215 -16.33 12.69 -9.52
CA ARG A 215 -17.12 11.77 -8.66
C ARG A 215 -18.65 11.98 -8.66
N ARG A 216 -19.12 13.22 -8.77
CA ARG A 216 -20.55 13.57 -8.75
C ARG A 216 -21.26 13.41 -10.12
N LYS A 217 -20.51 13.19 -11.20
CA LYS A 217 -21.03 13.04 -12.56
C LYS A 217 -21.20 11.56 -12.91
N THR A 218 -22.08 11.28 -13.86
CA THR A 218 -22.21 9.95 -14.47
C THR A 218 -20.96 9.59 -15.26
N LEU A 219 -20.69 8.31 -15.45
CA LEU A 219 -19.51 7.81 -16.16
C LEU A 219 -19.46 8.29 -17.62
N ARG A 220 -20.61 8.47 -18.27
CA ARG A 220 -20.69 9.13 -19.59
C ARG A 220 -19.96 10.47 -19.60
N ASN A 221 -20.13 11.26 -18.54
CA ASN A 221 -19.54 12.59 -18.45
C ASN A 221 -18.11 12.55 -17.91
N ALA A 222 -17.85 11.69 -16.93
CA ALA A 222 -16.55 11.58 -16.30
C ALA A 222 -15.47 10.99 -17.24
N LEU A 223 -15.88 10.09 -18.15
CA LEU A 223 -14.98 9.40 -19.08
C LEU A 223 -14.85 10.10 -20.45
N LYS A 224 -15.42 11.29 -20.65
CA LYS A 224 -15.30 12.03 -21.93
C LYS A 224 -13.85 12.27 -22.33
N THR A 225 -12.96 12.47 -21.36
CA THR A 225 -11.51 12.67 -21.58
C THR A 225 -10.81 11.43 -22.14
N LEU A 226 -11.48 10.27 -22.17
CA LEU A 226 -10.99 9.07 -22.82
C LEU A 226 -11.42 8.96 -24.28
N ASN A 227 -12.08 9.95 -24.89
CA ASN A 227 -12.58 9.87 -26.27
C ASN A 227 -13.43 8.61 -26.49
N LEU A 228 -14.62 8.58 -25.88
CA LEU A 228 -15.58 7.50 -26.10
C LEU A 228 -15.88 7.37 -27.61
N PRO A 229 -15.97 6.15 -28.17
CA PRO A 229 -16.37 5.95 -29.56
C PRO A 229 -17.72 6.64 -29.87
N GLU A 230 -17.91 7.05 -31.11
CA GLU A 230 -19.16 7.69 -31.53
C GLU A 230 -20.34 6.74 -31.34
N GLY A 231 -21.42 7.23 -30.71
CA GLY A 231 -22.59 6.41 -30.39
C GLY A 231 -22.36 5.32 -29.34
N PHE A 232 -21.22 5.31 -28.64
CA PHE A 232 -20.91 4.29 -27.63
C PHE A 232 -21.94 4.26 -26.50
N GLU A 233 -22.59 3.12 -26.35
CA GLU A 233 -23.59 2.85 -25.31
C GLU A 233 -23.17 1.67 -24.45
N HIS A 234 -23.29 1.83 -23.13
CA HIS A 234 -23.01 0.78 -22.16
C HIS A 234 -23.90 0.99 -20.92
N PRO A 235 -24.47 -0.07 -20.31
CA PRO A 235 -25.35 0.05 -19.14
C PRO A 235 -24.75 0.82 -17.96
N TYR A 236 -23.41 0.85 -17.86
CA TYR A 236 -22.70 1.53 -16.78
C TYR A 236 -22.49 3.03 -17.01
N LEU A 237 -22.67 3.55 -18.23
CA LEU A 237 -22.44 4.98 -18.51
C LEU A 237 -23.39 5.92 -17.73
N SER A 238 -24.57 5.43 -17.36
CA SER A 238 -25.55 6.15 -16.54
C SER A 238 -25.21 6.14 -15.04
N LYS A 239 -24.33 5.23 -14.58
CA LYS A 239 -23.89 5.11 -13.18
C LYS A 239 -22.81 6.15 -12.85
N ARG A 240 -22.58 6.40 -11.56
CA ARG A 240 -21.43 7.15 -11.05
C ARG A 240 -20.27 6.22 -10.70
N ALA A 241 -19.05 6.76 -10.71
CA ALA A 241 -17.82 5.99 -10.44
C ALA A 241 -17.88 5.17 -9.15
N GLU A 242 -18.44 5.74 -8.08
CA GLU A 242 -18.53 5.05 -6.79
C GLU A 242 -19.46 3.83 -6.79
N GLN A 243 -20.30 3.65 -7.81
CA GLN A 243 -21.27 2.56 -7.91
C GLN A 243 -20.74 1.34 -8.68
N LEU A 244 -19.54 1.42 -9.27
CA LEU A 244 -18.97 0.32 -10.06
C LEU A 244 -18.00 -0.52 -9.22
N SER A 245 -18.11 -1.84 -9.33
CA SER A 245 -17.06 -2.76 -8.88
C SER A 245 -15.82 -2.68 -9.77
N HIS A 246 -14.71 -3.25 -9.33
CA HIS A 246 -13.49 -3.26 -10.14
C HIS A 246 -13.67 -4.09 -11.43
N GLU A 247 -14.44 -5.17 -11.39
CA GLU A 247 -14.79 -5.97 -12.57
C GLU A 247 -15.62 -5.16 -13.55
N GLN A 248 -16.59 -4.38 -13.07
CA GLN A 248 -17.40 -3.50 -13.91
C GLN A 248 -16.58 -2.37 -14.55
N PHE A 249 -15.53 -1.90 -13.86
CA PHE A 249 -14.56 -0.99 -14.45
C PHE A 249 -13.74 -1.66 -15.56
N VAL A 250 -13.27 -2.90 -15.34
CA VAL A 250 -12.55 -3.69 -16.36
C VAL A 250 -13.43 -3.89 -17.59
N GLU A 251 -14.66 -4.36 -17.40
CA GLU A 251 -15.66 -4.58 -18.46
C GLU A 251 -15.89 -3.31 -19.28
N LEU A 252 -16.22 -2.19 -18.62
CA LEU A 252 -16.51 -0.92 -19.30
C LEU A 252 -15.30 -0.41 -20.09
N LEU A 253 -14.10 -0.47 -19.51
CA LEU A 253 -12.92 0.10 -20.14
C LEU A 253 -12.43 -0.75 -21.32
N ASN A 254 -12.56 -2.07 -21.25
CA ASN A 254 -12.30 -2.93 -22.41
C ASN A 254 -13.32 -2.68 -23.52
N ALA A 255 -14.61 -2.59 -23.20
CA ALA A 255 -15.63 -2.28 -24.20
C ALA A 255 -15.38 -0.92 -24.90
N ILE A 256 -14.88 0.08 -24.16
CA ILE A 256 -14.47 1.36 -24.74
C ILE A 256 -13.26 1.21 -25.67
N GLU A 257 -12.29 0.37 -25.33
CA GLU A 257 -11.09 0.14 -26.14
C GLU A 257 -11.40 -0.67 -27.41
N ASP A 258 -12.21 -1.73 -27.29
CA ASP A 258 -12.65 -2.58 -28.39
C ASP A 258 -13.45 -1.78 -29.42
N GLY A 259 -14.32 -0.86 -28.96
CA GLY A 259 -15.09 0.01 -29.85
C GLY A 259 -14.27 1.07 -30.60
N ARG A 260 -12.95 1.18 -30.36
CA ARG A 260 -12.03 2.01 -31.16
C ARG A 260 -11.29 1.25 -32.24
N SER A 261 -11.26 -0.09 -32.14
CA SER A 261 -10.60 -0.96 -33.13
C SER A 261 -11.50 -1.15 -34.34
#